data_AF-A0A6S5JNR1-F1
#
_entry.id   AF-A0A6S5JNR1-F1
#
_cell.length_a   1.000
_cell.length_b   1.000
_cell.length_c   1.000
_cell.angle_alpha   90.00
_cell.angle_beta   90.00
_cell.angle_gamma   90.00
#
_symmetry.space_group_name_H-M   'P 1'
#
loop_
_entity.id
_entity.type
_entity.pdbx_description
1 polymer ?
#
loop_
_entity_poly.entity_id
_entity_poly.type
_entity_poly.pdbx_seq_one_letter_code
_entity_poly.pdbx_strand_id
1 'polypeptide(L)' 'MDHYQLTQSDFENEIGKKSLVSRILNGQRTLTVDHMRALAKRFGLPVSAFVGN' A
#
# COMPACT_ATOMS: atom_id res chain seq x y z
N MET A 1 1.93 -18.02 -8.38
CA MET A 1 2.00 -16.60 -7.96
C MET A 1 3.22 -16.05 -8.62
N ASP A 2 3.04 -15.75 -9.89
CA ASP A 2 4.09 -15.67 -10.90
C ASP A 2 4.29 -14.20 -11.25
N HIS A 3 5.55 -13.76 -11.24
CA HIS A 3 6.02 -12.56 -11.92
C HIS A 3 5.50 -11.18 -11.47
N TYR A 4 5.48 -10.89 -10.17
CA TYR A 4 5.63 -9.51 -9.69
C TYR A 4 6.62 -9.50 -8.52
N GLN A 5 7.80 -8.92 -8.72
CA GLN A 5 8.89 -8.80 -7.72
C GLN A 5 8.56 -7.92 -6.51
N LEU A 6 7.30 -7.51 -6.35
CA LEU A 6 6.83 -6.73 -5.20
C LEU A 6 6.29 -7.68 -4.15
N THR A 7 7.10 -7.93 -3.13
CA THR A 7 6.70 -8.67 -1.95
C THR A 7 5.99 -7.74 -0.96
N GLN A 8 5.25 -8.30 0.00
CA GLN A 8 4.60 -7.50 1.05
C GLN A 8 5.60 -6.67 1.88
N SER A 9 6.87 -7.09 1.92
CA SER A 9 7.94 -6.38 2.62
C SER A 9 8.36 -5.09 1.89
N ASP A 10 8.14 -5.02 0.57
CA ASP A 10 8.42 -3.82 -0.22
C ASP A 10 7.50 -2.63 0.09
N PHE A 11 6.44 -2.85 0.86
CA PHE A 11 5.52 -1.81 1.31
C PHE A 11 5.70 -1.44 2.78
N GLU A 12 6.72 -1.98 3.48
CA GLU A 12 6.94 -1.69 4.90
C GLU A 12 7.29 -0.23 5.16
N ASN A 13 7.90 0.45 4.21
CA ASN A 13 8.25 1.87 4.34
C ASN A 13 7.04 2.80 4.18
N GLU A 14 6.05 2.41 3.37
CA GLU A 14 4.88 3.25 3.07
C GLU A 14 3.68 2.92 3.97
N ILE A 15 3.49 1.64 4.28
CA ILE A 15 2.32 1.13 5.00
C ILE A 15 2.69 0.69 6.43
N GLY A 16 3.93 0.24 6.64
CA GLY A 16 4.39 -0.36 7.89
C GLY A 16 4.46 -1.89 7.82
N LYS A 17 4.70 -2.53 8.98
CA LYS A 17 5.04 -3.97 9.08
C LYS A 17 4.26 -4.90 8.14
N LYS A 18 4.91 -5.95 7.64
CA LYS A 18 4.30 -7.00 6.78
C LYS A 18 2.91 -7.48 7.23
N SER A 19 2.70 -7.66 8.55
CA SER A 19 1.39 -8.03 9.11
C SER A 19 0.30 -6.98 8.84
N LEU A 20 0.62 -5.69 8.93
CA LEU A 20 -0.29 -4.60 8.60
C LEU A 20 -0.61 -4.56 7.11
N VAL A 21 0.42 -4.70 6.25
CA VAL A 21 0.25 -4.80 4.79
C VAL A 21 -0.69 -5.96 4.44
N SER A 22 -0.45 -7.14 5.01
CA SER A 22 -1.32 -8.30 4.81
C SER A 22 -2.77 -8.02 5.23
N ARG A 23 -3.00 -7.42 6.39
CA ARG A 23 -4.37 -7.07 6.83
C ARG A 23 -5.07 -6.10 5.89
N ILE A 24 -4.33 -5.15 5.31
CA ILE A 24 -4.89 -4.21 4.34
C ILE A 24 -5.22 -4.92 3.02
N LEU A 25 -4.32 -5.75 2.50
CA LEU A 25 -4.54 -6.51 1.27
C LEU A 25 -5.71 -7.52 1.41
N ASN A 26 -5.92 -8.05 2.61
CA ASN A 26 -7.05 -8.92 2.93
C ASN A 26 -8.34 -8.15 3.28
N GLY A 27 -8.35 -6.81 3.16
CA GLY A 27 -9.54 -5.99 3.44
C GLY A 27 -9.92 -5.88 4.93
N GLN A 28 -9.11 -6.42 5.83
CA GLN A 28 -9.33 -6.32 7.29
C GLN A 28 -9.03 -4.92 7.82
N ARG A 29 -8.32 -4.09 7.05
CA ARG A 29 -8.03 -2.69 7.41
C ARG A 29 -7.95 -1.82 6.16
N THR A 30 -8.37 -0.57 6.27
CA THR A 30 -8.27 0.41 5.19
C THR A 30 -6.93 1.14 5.19
N LEU A 31 -6.48 1.55 4.00
CA LEU A 31 -5.36 2.49 3.85
C LEU A 31 -5.75 3.82 4.51
N THR A 32 -4.85 4.39 5.31
CA THR A 32 -4.99 5.75 5.82
C THR A 32 -4.50 6.74 4.78
N VAL A 33 -4.87 8.02 4.93
CA VAL A 33 -4.41 9.09 4.04
C VAL A 33 -2.87 9.17 4.00
N ASP A 34 -2.19 8.95 5.12
CA ASP A 34 -0.72 8.91 5.18
C ASP A 34 -0.13 7.75 4.36
N HIS A 35 -0.69 6.55 4.47
CA HIS A 35 -0.25 5.41 3.65
C HIS A 35 -0.46 5.69 2.16
N MET A 36 -1.61 6.25 1.78
CA MET A 36 -1.88 6.62 0.40
C MET A 36 -0.90 7.69 -0.10
N ARG A 37 -0.54 8.68 0.72
CA ARG A 37 0.50 9.68 0.39
C ARG A 37 1.88 9.07 0.20
N ALA A 38 2.26 8.11 1.04
CA ALA A 38 3.54 7.44 0.92
C ALA A 38 3.60 6.57 -0.36
N LEU A 39 2.53 5.83 -0.66
CA LEU A 39 2.39 5.06 -1.90
C LEU A 39 2.39 5.97 -3.13
N ALA A 40 1.62 7.05 -3.10
CA ALA A 40 1.59 8.09 -4.13
C ALA A 40 3.01 8.61 -4.41
N LYS A 41 3.78 8.93 -3.37
CA LYS A 41 5.17 9.39 -3.51
C LYS A 41 6.08 8.32 -4.12
N ARG A 42 5.94 7.06 -3.71
CA ARG A 42 6.75 5.94 -4.23
C ARG A 42 6.50 5.69 -5.71
N PHE A 43 5.23 5.69 -6.12
CA PHE A 43 4.83 5.39 -7.50
C PHE A 43 4.76 6.63 -8.40
N GLY A 44 4.98 7.83 -7.86
CA GLY A 44 4.82 9.09 -8.60
C GLY A 44 3.36 9.34 -9.03
N LEU A 45 2.40 8.80 -8.29
CA LEU A 45 0.97 8.89 -8.59
C LEU A 45 0.30 9.94 -7.69
N PRO A 46 -0.81 10.55 -8.13
CA PRO A 46 -1.62 11.40 -7.25
C PRO A 46 -2.34 10.56 -6.19
N VAL A 47 -2.50 11.09 -4.98
CA VAL A 47 -3.19 10.42 -3.86
C VAL A 47 -4.63 10.04 -4.22
N SER A 48 -5.29 10.84 -5.07
CA SER A 48 -6.63 10.56 -5.59
C SER A 48 -6.73 9.23 -6.33
N ALA A 49 -5.62 8.69 -6.86
CA ALA A 49 -5.61 7.36 -7.49
C ALA A 49 -5.90 6.22 -6.50
N PHE A 50 -5.74 6.47 -5.19
CA PHE A 50 -5.98 5.49 -4.13
C PHE A 50 -7.31 5.71 -3.39
N VAL A 51 -8.03 6.79 -3.71
CA VAL A 51 -9.35 7.08 -3.14
C VAL A 51 -10.39 6.71 -4.19
N GLY A 52 -11.05 5.56 -4.00
CA GLY A 52 -12.14 5.13 -4.87
C GLY A 52 -13.34 6.07 -4.74
N ASN A 53 -13.93 6.44 -5.87
CA ASN A 53 -15.20 7.16 -5.95
C ASN A 53 -16.38 6.24 -5.70
#